data_AF-A0A7F5RH40-F1
#
_entry.id   AF-A0A7F5RH40-F1
#
_cell.length_a   1.000
_cell.length_b   1.000
_cell.length_c   1.000
_cell.angle_alpha   90.00
_cell.angle_beta   90.00
_cell.angle_gamma   90.00
#
_symmetry.space_group_name_H-M   'P 1'
#
loop_
_entity.id
_entity.type
_entity.pdbx_description
1 polymer ?
#
loop_
_entity_poly.entity_id
_entity_poly.type
_entity_poly.pdbx_seq_one_letter_code
_entity_poly.pdbx_strand_id
1 'polypeptide(L)'
;MTTTMKGYASYNENESKRLINSGWLPPALGAVKGVALHTRNLIDTNGYFNVCIPLRMILGFGEDFRKIILNIRQELVLVRSSTDNNALFCSATPAEEVDVHLDQICWKIPHVSVADAERLKLLRYVDRNLNMELSFRSWELHEYPLLNQSYSHNWTVKTTSQLEKPRFIIFGFQTDKDLLFCTKCMLIFNNRIMVM
;
A
#
# COMPACT_ATOMS: atom_id res chain seq x y z
N MET A 1 -3.26 -6.47 0.09
CA MET A 1 -4.62 -6.22 0.61
C MET A 1 -4.68 -5.00 1.52
N THR A 2 -3.83 -4.92 2.56
CA THR A 2 -3.74 -3.78 3.50
C THR A 2 -3.53 -2.42 2.83
N THR A 3 -2.61 -2.36 1.86
CA THR A 3 -2.32 -1.15 1.09
C THR A 3 -3.51 -0.70 0.24
N THR A 4 -4.28 -1.66 -0.29
CA THR A 4 -5.47 -1.41 -1.10
C THR A 4 -6.60 -0.81 -0.28
N MET A 5 -6.93 -1.42 0.86
CA MET A 5 -7.97 -0.91 1.79
C MET A 5 -7.66 0.49 2.28
N LYS A 6 -6.39 0.72 2.64
CA LYS A 6 -5.91 2.05 3.02
C LYS A 6 -6.06 3.05 1.88
N GLY A 7 -5.71 2.67 0.65
CA GLY A 7 -5.86 3.54 -0.50
C GLY A 7 -7.31 4.02 -0.69
N TYR A 8 -8.28 3.13 -0.49
CA TYR A 8 -9.70 3.48 -0.63
C TYR A 8 -10.17 4.46 0.43
N ALA A 9 -9.65 4.35 1.66
CA ALA A 9 -9.99 5.25 2.75
C ALA A 9 -9.24 6.59 2.71
N SER A 10 -8.05 6.64 2.10
CA SER A 10 -7.12 7.77 2.26
C SER A 10 -6.92 8.63 1.01
N TYR A 11 -7.07 8.09 -0.20
CA TYR A 11 -6.78 8.83 -1.42
C TYR A 11 -7.95 9.70 -1.84
N ASN A 12 -7.65 10.97 -2.14
CA ASN A 12 -8.61 11.82 -2.84
C ASN A 12 -8.72 11.41 -4.33
N GLU A 13 -9.74 11.90 -5.03
CA GLU A 13 -10.00 11.52 -6.42
C GLU A 13 -8.81 11.82 -7.36
N ASN A 14 -8.12 12.93 -7.15
CA ASN A 14 -6.98 13.34 -7.97
C ASN A 14 -5.75 12.47 -7.72
N GLU A 15 -5.47 12.13 -6.47
CA GLU A 15 -4.41 11.20 -6.10
C GLU A 15 -4.69 9.80 -6.62
N SER A 16 -5.94 9.34 -6.47
CA SER A 16 -6.44 8.08 -7.02
C SER A 16 -6.21 8.00 -8.54
N LYS A 17 -6.50 9.07 -9.29
CA LYS A 17 -6.21 9.15 -10.73
C LYS A 17 -4.70 9.09 -11.04
N ARG A 18 -3.83 9.62 -10.19
CA ARG A 18 -2.37 9.59 -10.40
C ARG A 18 -1.74 8.22 -10.14
N LEU A 19 -2.41 7.37 -9.36
CA LEU A 19 -1.90 6.07 -8.96
C LEU A 19 -2.25 4.93 -9.93
N ILE A 20 -2.88 5.24 -11.07
CA ILE A 20 -3.22 4.22 -12.09
C ILE A 20 -1.97 3.43 -12.52
N ASN A 21 -0.82 4.11 -12.70
CA ASN A 21 0.45 3.46 -13.05
C ASN A 21 1.07 2.63 -11.91
N SER A 22 0.51 2.73 -10.70
CA SER A 22 0.86 1.93 -9.52
C SER A 22 -0.05 0.70 -9.38
N GLY A 23 -0.91 0.43 -10.37
CA GLY A 23 -1.93 -0.62 -10.29
C GLY A 23 -3.15 -0.23 -9.45
N TRP A 24 -3.32 1.05 -9.10
CA TRP A 24 -4.47 1.52 -8.33
C TRP A 24 -5.70 1.74 -9.22
N LEU A 25 -6.83 1.16 -8.82
CA LEU A 25 -8.10 1.27 -9.51
C LEU A 25 -9.10 2.11 -8.69
N PRO A 26 -9.42 3.35 -9.13
CA PRO A 26 -10.36 4.22 -8.43
C PRO A 26 -11.78 3.62 -8.35
N PRO A 27 -12.52 3.82 -7.25
CA PRO A 27 -13.93 3.40 -7.13
C PRO A 27 -14.84 3.86 -8.26
N ALA A 28 -14.63 5.09 -8.76
CA ALA A 28 -15.44 5.69 -9.81
C ALA A 28 -15.31 4.98 -11.18
N LEU A 29 -14.21 4.25 -11.42
CA LEU A 29 -14.06 3.41 -12.61
C LEU A 29 -14.66 2.00 -12.42
N GLY A 30 -14.83 1.54 -11.18
CA GLY A 30 -15.40 0.22 -10.85
C GLY A 30 -16.94 0.17 -10.88
N ALA A 31 -17.61 1.31 -11.06
CA ALA A 31 -19.07 1.41 -11.05
C ALA A 31 -19.70 1.53 -12.45
N VAL A 32 -18.93 1.50 -13.54
CA VAL A 32 -19.50 1.45 -14.89
C VAL A 32 -19.83 0.00 -15.22
N LYS A 33 -21.09 -0.39 -14.99
CA LYS A 33 -21.66 -1.64 -15.53
C LYS A 33 -21.34 -1.73 -17.03
N GLY A 34 -20.58 -2.75 -17.42
CA GLY A 34 -20.26 -3.02 -18.82
C GLY A 34 -18.89 -2.53 -19.30
N VAL A 35 -18.11 -1.82 -18.48
CA VAL A 35 -16.68 -1.64 -18.74
C VAL A 35 -15.95 -2.73 -17.97
N ALA A 36 -15.41 -3.71 -18.71
CA ALA A 36 -14.61 -4.77 -18.12
C ALA A 36 -13.52 -4.15 -17.23
N LEU A 37 -13.60 -4.51 -15.95
CA LEU A 37 -12.72 -4.19 -14.83
C LEU A 37 -11.22 -4.49 -15.11
N HIS A 38 -10.93 -5.11 -16.25
CA HIS A 38 -9.65 -5.64 -16.72
C HIS A 38 -8.92 -4.78 -17.76
N THR A 39 -9.44 -3.62 -18.16
CA THR A 39 -8.96 -2.95 -19.38
C THR A 39 -8.21 -1.65 -19.13
N ARG A 40 -7.17 -1.72 -18.30
CA ARG A 40 -5.94 -1.05 -18.71
C ARG A 40 -4.87 -2.12 -18.71
N ASN A 41 -4.52 -2.58 -19.91
CA ASN A 41 -3.29 -3.34 -20.09
C ASN A 41 -2.16 -2.45 -19.56
N LEU A 42 -1.68 -2.76 -18.35
CA LEU A 42 -0.39 -2.25 -17.85
C LEU A 42 0.75 -2.74 -18.75
N ILE A 43 0.42 -3.71 -19.60
CA ILE A 43 1.23 -4.37 -20.59
C ILE A 43 1.09 -3.60 -21.91
N ASP A 44 2.22 -3.18 -22.47
CA ASP A 44 2.30 -2.62 -23.81
C ASP A 44 2.03 -3.71 -24.87
N THR A 45 1.85 -3.31 -26.12
CA THR A 45 1.68 -4.19 -27.30
C THR A 45 2.73 -5.28 -27.40
N ASN A 46 3.91 -5.05 -26.82
CA ASN A 46 5.07 -5.95 -26.82
C ASN A 46 5.16 -6.86 -25.57
N GLY A 47 4.20 -6.82 -24.64
CA GLY A 47 4.24 -7.65 -23.43
C GLY A 47 4.98 -7.05 -22.24
N TYR A 48 5.56 -5.85 -22.37
CA TYR A 48 6.30 -5.19 -21.29
C TYR A 48 5.41 -4.31 -20.42
N PHE A 49 5.71 -4.21 -19.13
CA PHE A 49 5.03 -3.31 -18.21
C PHE A 49 6.02 -2.46 -17.41
N ASN A 50 5.58 -1.28 -16.96
CA ASN A 50 6.36 -0.42 -16.07
C ASN A 50 5.46 0.13 -14.96
N VAL A 51 5.76 -0.25 -13.73
CA VAL A 51 4.99 0.15 -12.55
C VAL A 51 5.85 1.00 -11.64
N CYS A 52 5.26 2.09 -11.14
CA CYS A 52 5.90 2.95 -10.15
C CYS A 52 5.02 2.98 -8.90
N ILE A 53 5.51 2.41 -7.79
CA ILE A 53 4.77 2.39 -6.52
C ILE A 53 5.39 3.40 -5.56
N PRO A 54 4.66 4.46 -5.16
CA PRO A 54 5.14 5.38 -4.14
C PRO A 54 5.40 4.68 -2.81
N LEU A 55 6.54 4.97 -2.18
CA LEU A 55 6.92 4.36 -0.90
C LEU A 55 5.89 4.59 0.21
N ARG A 56 5.16 5.72 0.19
CA ARG A 56 4.05 6.01 1.11
C ARG A 56 2.91 4.96 1.08
N MET A 57 2.78 4.23 -0.02
CA MET A 57 1.79 3.14 -0.16
C MET A 57 2.22 1.89 0.59
N ILE A 58 3.52 1.60 0.61
CA ILE A 58 4.08 0.34 1.13
C ILE A 58 4.59 0.53 2.56
N LEU A 59 5.20 1.68 2.86
CA LEU A 59 5.93 1.95 4.09
C LEU A 59 5.23 3.07 4.88
N GLY A 60 4.86 2.78 6.13
CA GLY A 60 4.15 3.74 6.98
C GLY A 60 4.97 4.98 7.36
N PHE A 61 6.29 4.87 7.46
CA PHE A 61 7.14 6.06 7.71
C PHE A 61 7.10 7.04 6.54
N GLY A 62 6.91 6.55 5.30
CA GLY A 62 6.89 7.38 4.09
C GLY A 62 5.71 8.34 4.00
N GLU A 63 4.73 8.23 4.89
CA GLU A 63 3.58 9.15 4.95
C GLU A 63 3.86 10.40 5.78
N ASP A 64 4.47 10.21 6.96
CA ASP A 64 4.63 11.27 7.95
C ASP A 64 6.05 11.86 7.95
N PHE A 65 7.04 11.10 7.47
CA PHE A 65 8.43 11.53 7.54
C PHE A 65 8.77 12.51 6.42
N ARG A 66 8.99 13.78 6.80
CA ARG A 66 9.36 14.89 5.90
C ARG A 66 10.76 15.46 6.17
N LYS A 67 11.54 14.81 7.03
CA LYS A 67 12.89 15.27 7.40
C LYS A 67 13.94 14.63 6.47
N ILE A 68 15.14 15.19 6.48
CA ILE A 68 16.28 14.65 5.73
C ILE A 68 16.92 13.54 6.56
N ILE A 69 17.23 12.42 5.90
CA ILE A 69 18.05 11.36 6.48
C ILE A 69 19.50 11.58 6.04
N LEU A 70 20.42 11.64 7.00
CA LEU A 70 21.84 11.90 6.76
C LEU A 70 22.66 10.69 7.12
N ASN A 71 23.53 10.26 6.20
CA ASN A 71 24.53 9.21 6.44
C ASN A 71 23.97 7.88 7.00
N ILE A 72 22.72 7.54 6.67
CA ILE A 72 22.12 6.27 7.04
C ILE A 72 22.25 5.31 5.87
N ARG A 73 22.81 4.13 6.13
CA ARG A 73 22.73 3.00 5.19
C ARG A 73 21.28 2.55 5.12
N GLN A 74 20.71 2.62 3.93
CA GLN A 74 19.35 2.20 3.66
C GLN A 74 19.39 0.87 2.89
N GLU A 75 18.54 -0.07 3.26
CA GLU A 75 18.42 -1.37 2.61
C GLU A 75 16.95 -1.73 2.49
N LEU A 76 16.54 -2.21 1.31
CA LEU A 76 15.18 -2.66 1.05
C LEU A 76 15.23 -4.12 0.60
N VAL A 77 14.69 -5.01 1.42
CA VAL A 77 14.59 -6.43 1.12
C VAL A 77 13.17 -6.72 0.62
N LEU A 78 13.08 -7.30 -0.58
CA LEU A 78 11.82 -7.74 -1.18
C LEU A 78 11.84 -9.27 -1.26
N VAL A 79 10.75 -9.89 -0.81
CA VAL A 79 10.56 -11.34 -0.90
C VAL A 79 9.45 -11.60 -1.90
N ARG A 80 9.78 -12.29 -3.00
CA ARG A 80 8.79 -12.74 -4.00
C ARG A 80 8.25 -14.11 -3.57
N SER A 81 6.95 -14.33 -3.81
CA SER A 81 6.34 -15.66 -3.66
C SER A 81 6.97 -16.64 -4.64
N SER A 82 6.89 -17.94 -4.37
CA SER A 82 7.35 -18.97 -5.31
C SER A 82 6.48 -19.10 -6.56
N THR A 83 5.29 -18.49 -6.57
CA THR A 83 4.33 -18.55 -7.67
C THR A 83 3.74 -17.17 -7.97
N ASP A 84 3.52 -16.86 -9.25
CA ASP A 84 2.97 -15.57 -9.70
C ASP A 84 1.48 -15.57 -10.00
N ASN A 85 0.77 -16.61 -9.56
CA ASN A 85 -0.68 -16.76 -9.74
C ASN A 85 -1.47 -15.53 -9.28
N ASN A 86 -0.97 -14.82 -8.25
CA ASN A 86 -1.61 -13.60 -7.73
C ASN A 86 -1.36 -12.34 -8.57
N ALA A 87 -0.43 -12.37 -9.51
CA ALA A 87 -0.08 -11.25 -10.37
C ALA A 87 -0.75 -11.34 -11.76
N LEU A 88 -1.31 -12.51 -12.10
CA LEU A 88 -1.82 -12.82 -13.43
C LEU A 88 -3.34 -12.87 -13.40
N PHE A 89 -3.96 -12.24 -14.40
CA PHE A 89 -5.39 -12.38 -14.68
C PHE A 89 -5.55 -12.90 -16.11
N CYS A 90 -5.82 -14.19 -16.26
CA CYS A 90 -6.01 -14.84 -17.56
C CYS A 90 -7.50 -15.11 -17.78
N SER A 91 -8.04 -14.61 -18.90
CA SER A 91 -9.45 -14.83 -19.30
C SER A 91 -9.71 -16.23 -19.88
N ALA A 92 -8.69 -17.05 -20.13
CA ALA A 92 -8.81 -18.36 -20.77
C ALA A 92 -7.98 -19.42 -20.02
N THR A 93 -8.53 -20.62 -19.89
CA THR A 93 -7.84 -21.83 -19.41
C THR A 93 -7.05 -22.49 -20.55
N PRO A 94 -5.90 -23.16 -20.29
CA PRO A 94 -5.19 -23.30 -19.01
C PRO A 94 -4.12 -22.21 -18.83
N ALA A 95 -3.94 -21.81 -17.56
CA ALA A 95 -2.95 -20.85 -17.08
C ALA A 95 -1.55 -21.49 -16.93
N GLU A 96 -1.13 -22.25 -17.94
CA GLU A 96 0.17 -22.90 -17.98
C GLU A 96 1.10 -22.03 -18.84
N GLU A 97 2.18 -21.52 -18.24
CA GLU A 97 3.31 -20.82 -18.88
C GLU A 97 3.25 -19.29 -19.07
N VAL A 98 2.49 -18.54 -18.28
CA VAL A 98 2.75 -17.09 -18.18
C VAL A 98 3.61 -16.83 -16.94
N ASP A 99 4.91 -16.60 -17.14
CA ASP A 99 5.83 -16.16 -16.09
C ASP A 99 5.99 -14.63 -16.13
N VAL A 100 6.09 -14.02 -14.94
CA VAL A 100 6.36 -12.59 -14.80
C VAL A 100 7.86 -12.39 -14.59
N HIS A 101 8.56 -11.97 -15.64
CA HIS A 101 9.97 -11.60 -15.53
C HIS A 101 10.10 -10.14 -15.07
N LEU A 102 10.94 -9.91 -14.05
CA LEU A 102 11.28 -8.58 -13.56
C LEU A 102 12.70 -8.24 -14.01
N ASP A 103 12.81 -7.42 -15.05
CA ASP A 103 14.10 -7.03 -15.61
C ASP A 103 14.89 -6.13 -14.65
N GLN A 104 14.21 -5.14 -14.07
CA GLN A 104 14.84 -4.15 -13.21
C GLN A 104 13.91 -3.69 -12.09
N ILE A 105 14.39 -3.81 -10.85
CA ILE A 105 13.76 -3.20 -9.68
C ILE A 105 14.63 -2.03 -9.25
N CYS A 106 14.07 -0.83 -9.27
CA CYS A 106 14.77 0.36 -8.79
C CYS A 106 13.94 1.08 -7.72
N TRP A 107 14.61 1.43 -6.63
CA TRP A 107 14.09 2.38 -5.66
C TRP A 107 14.58 3.79 -6.00
N LYS A 108 13.69 4.78 -5.94
CA LYS A 108 14.00 6.17 -6.23
C LYS A 108 13.82 6.98 -4.95
N ILE A 109 14.93 7.51 -4.44
CA ILE A 109 14.95 8.37 -3.26
C ILE A 109 15.46 9.75 -3.69
N PRO A 110 14.73 10.83 -3.41
CA PRO A 110 15.21 12.17 -3.69
C PRO A 110 16.52 12.45 -2.94
N HIS A 111 17.58 12.75 -3.68
CA HIS A 111 18.85 13.16 -3.11
C HIS A 111 18.93 14.69 -3.08
N VAL A 112 19.15 15.26 -1.89
CA VAL A 112 19.26 16.70 -1.69
C VAL A 112 20.72 17.06 -1.44
N SER A 113 21.35 17.77 -2.38
CA SER A 113 22.66 18.39 -2.18
C SER A 113 22.50 19.78 -1.58
N VAL A 114 23.16 20.02 -0.44
CA VAL A 114 23.16 21.33 0.25
C VAL A 114 24.50 22.04 0.05
N ALA A 115 24.49 23.38 0.11
CA ALA A 115 25.71 24.19 0.10
C ALA A 115 26.60 23.89 1.32
N ASP A 116 27.91 24.12 1.21
CA ASP A 116 28.89 23.74 2.24
C ASP A 116 28.59 24.33 3.62
N ALA A 117 28.09 25.56 3.69
CA ALA A 117 27.70 26.21 4.94
C ALA A 117 26.56 25.46 5.66
N GLU A 118 25.55 24.99 4.92
CA GLU A 118 24.44 24.21 5.47
C GLU A 118 24.85 22.76 5.75
N ARG A 119 25.72 22.19 4.90
CA ARG A 119 26.32 20.87 5.11
C ARG A 119 27.04 20.80 6.45
N LEU A 120 27.87 21.81 6.75
CA LEU A 120 28.58 21.91 8.03
C LEU A 120 27.62 21.97 9.23
N LYS A 121 26.49 22.68 9.11
CA LYS A 121 25.47 22.70 10.17
C LYS A 121 24.85 21.32 10.38
N LEU A 122 24.50 20.63 9.30
CA LEU A 122 23.94 19.27 9.35
C LEU A 122 24.92 18.26 9.95
N LEU A 123 26.21 18.33 9.60
CA LEU A 123 27.25 17.47 10.19
C LEU A 123 27.38 17.69 11.70
N ARG A 124 27.28 18.94 12.18
CA ARG A 124 27.27 19.21 13.63
C ARG A 124 26.10 18.55 14.36
N TYR A 125 24.94 18.37 13.72
CA TYR A 125 23.83 17.62 14.31
C TYR A 125 24.11 16.13 14.40
N VAL A 126 24.80 15.58 13.39
CA VAL A 126 25.25 14.17 13.38
C VAL A 126 26.31 13.96 14.46
N ASP A 127 27.31 14.84 14.59
CA ASP A 127 28.37 14.74 15.60
C ASP A 127 27.81 14.80 17.03
N ARG A 128 26.74 15.56 17.24
CA ARG A 128 26.03 15.63 18.53
C ARG A 128 25.22 14.37 18.86
N ASN A 129 25.08 13.43 17.91
CA ASN A 129 24.29 12.21 18.05
C ASN A 129 22.89 12.46 18.63
N LEU A 130 22.23 13.52 18.14
CA LEU A 130 20.89 13.85 18.60
C LEU A 130 19.90 12.80 18.09
N ASN A 131 19.15 12.21 19.01
CA ASN A 131 18.06 11.30 18.67
C ASN A 131 17.00 12.06 17.86
N MET A 132 16.69 11.56 16.67
CA MET A 132 15.60 12.07 15.86
C MET A 132 14.38 11.19 16.09
N GLU A 133 13.32 11.78 16.64
CA GLU A 133 12.04 11.10 16.74
C GLU A 133 11.47 10.85 15.34
N LEU A 134 11.21 9.58 15.05
CA LEU A 134 10.58 9.09 13.83
C LEU A 134 9.17 8.62 14.16
N SER A 135 8.16 9.39 13.73
CA SER A 135 6.79 8.89 13.75
C SER A 135 6.63 7.82 12.68
N PHE A 136 6.16 6.64 13.07
CA PHE A 136 5.80 5.58 12.14
C PHE A 136 4.36 5.16 12.35
N ARG A 137 3.73 4.66 11.28
CA ARG A 137 2.43 4.00 11.32
C ARG A 137 2.62 2.55 10.94
N SER A 138 2.27 1.63 11.83
CA SER A 138 2.15 0.21 11.52
C SER A 138 0.74 -0.10 11.04
N TRP A 139 0.63 -1.14 10.21
CA TRP A 139 -0.63 -1.68 9.73
C TRP A 139 -0.65 -3.16 10.03
N GLU A 140 -1.69 -3.62 10.70
CA GLU A 140 -1.93 -5.04 10.95
C GLU A 140 -3.13 -5.48 10.11
N LEU A 141 -2.99 -6.63 9.44
CA LEU A 141 -4.05 -7.22 8.63
C LEU A 141 -4.48 -8.54 9.26
N HIS A 142 -5.77 -8.68 9.54
CA HIS A 142 -6.37 -9.93 9.94
C HIS A 142 -7.31 -10.41 8.84
N GLU A 143 -6.90 -11.44 8.10
CA GLU A 143 -7.72 -12.07 7.07
C GLU A 143 -8.48 -13.26 7.65
N TYR A 144 -9.79 -13.32 7.40
CA TYR A 144 -10.64 -14.45 7.73
C TYR A 144 -11.16 -15.06 6.42
N PRO A 145 -10.57 -16.18 5.95
CA PRO A 145 -10.93 -16.75 4.65
C PRO A 145 -12.33 -17.36 4.61
N LEU A 146 -12.88 -17.70 5.78
CA LEU A 146 -14.23 -18.22 5.95
C LEU A 146 -14.90 -17.42 7.07
N LEU A 147 -16.00 -16.75 6.74
CA LEU A 147 -16.80 -16.06 7.74
C LEU A 147 -17.73 -17.06 8.41
N ASN A 148 -17.62 -17.21 9.73
CA ASN A 148 -18.55 -18.03 10.50
C ASN A 148 -19.96 -17.42 10.40
N GLN A 149 -21.00 -18.26 10.38
CA GLN A 149 -22.41 -17.83 10.37
C GLN A 149 -22.88 -17.30 11.75
N SER A 150 -22.04 -16.49 12.39
CA SER A 150 -22.29 -15.88 13.69
C SER A 150 -22.55 -14.40 13.53
N TYR A 151 -23.56 -13.87 14.23
CA TYR A 151 -23.87 -12.44 14.24
C TYR A 151 -22.93 -11.58 15.11
N SER A 152 -22.00 -12.22 15.83
CA SER A 152 -21.01 -11.54 16.67
C SER A 152 -19.63 -12.15 16.45
N HIS A 153 -18.63 -11.29 16.32
CA HIS A 153 -17.25 -11.69 16.16
C HIS A 153 -16.35 -10.80 17.02
N ASN A 154 -15.52 -11.44 17.85
CA ASN A 154 -14.58 -10.78 18.74
C ASN A 154 -13.16 -10.98 18.19
N TRP A 155 -12.40 -9.90 18.15
CA TRP A 155 -11.08 -9.83 17.55
C TRP A 155 -10.18 -9.09 18.54
N THR A 156 -9.06 -9.70 18.89
CA THR A 156 -8.15 -9.16 19.90
C THR A 156 -7.16 -8.22 19.22
N VAL A 157 -7.32 -6.92 19.44
CA VAL A 157 -6.33 -5.92 19.00
C VAL A 157 -5.16 -5.95 19.98
N LYS A 158 -4.00 -6.44 19.54
CA LYS A 158 -2.78 -6.41 20.34
C LYS A 158 -2.17 -5.01 20.23
N THR A 159 -2.28 -4.22 21.29
CA THR A 159 -1.51 -2.97 21.38
C THR A 159 -0.20 -3.26 22.09
N THR A 160 0.93 -2.98 21.44
CA THR A 160 2.22 -2.99 22.12
C THR A 160 2.23 -1.88 23.17
N SER A 161 2.85 -2.14 24.32
CA SER A 161 2.95 -1.28 25.52
C SER A 161 2.75 0.23 25.28
N GLN A 162 1.63 0.81 25.72
CA GLN A 162 1.26 2.25 25.87
C GLN A 162 1.61 3.28 24.75
N LEU A 163 2.44 2.95 23.78
CA LEU A 163 2.97 3.85 22.74
C LEU A 163 2.12 3.78 21.47
N GLU A 164 1.53 2.63 21.18
CA GLU A 164 0.73 2.41 19.99
C GLU A 164 -0.77 2.52 20.31
N LYS A 165 -1.41 3.56 19.77
CA LYS A 165 -2.87 3.73 19.87
C LYS A 165 -3.51 3.46 18.50
N PRO A 166 -4.45 2.50 18.39
CA PRO A 166 -5.19 2.29 17.15
C PRO A 166 -5.98 3.56 16.83
N ARG A 167 -5.78 4.10 15.62
CA ARG A 167 -6.44 5.33 15.16
C ARG A 167 -7.66 5.05 14.29
N PHE A 168 -7.53 4.06 13.42
CA PHE A 168 -8.54 3.71 12.44
C PHE A 168 -8.67 2.19 12.40
N ILE A 169 -9.90 1.74 12.22
CA ILE A 169 -10.22 0.35 11.97
C ILE A 169 -11.03 0.36 10.68
N ILE A 170 -10.54 -0.40 9.70
CA ILE A 170 -11.18 -0.55 8.40
C ILE A 170 -11.61 -1.99 8.28
N PHE A 171 -12.90 -2.19 8.01
CA PHE A 171 -13.43 -3.50 7.64
C PHE A 171 -13.79 -3.50 6.17
N GLY A 172 -13.44 -4.59 5.49
CA GLY A 172 -13.86 -4.87 4.13
C GLY A 172 -14.38 -6.30 4.06
N PHE A 173 -15.57 -6.47 3.50
CA PHE A 173 -16.05 -7.79 3.10
C PHE A 173 -15.67 -8.02 1.65
N GLN A 174 -15.07 -9.17 1.38
CA GLN A 174 -14.76 -9.61 0.02
C GLN A 174 -15.63 -10.83 -0.28
N THR A 175 -16.31 -10.78 -1.43
CA THR A 175 -17.06 -11.89 -2.02
C THR A 175 -16.38 -12.28 -3.31
N ASP A 176 -16.24 -13.58 -3.55
CA ASP A 176 -15.43 -14.18 -4.62
C ASP A 176 -13.93 -13.86 -4.50
N LYS A 177 -13.11 -14.92 -4.65
CA LYS A 177 -11.65 -14.86 -4.52
C LYS A 177 -10.99 -14.25 -5.76
N ASP A 178 -11.34 -13.01 -6.10
CA ASP A 178 -10.68 -12.28 -7.18
C ASP A 178 -10.51 -10.82 -6.76
N LEU A 179 -9.43 -10.52 -6.02
CA LEU A 179 -8.72 -9.24 -5.82
C LEU A 179 -9.49 -7.89 -5.77
N LEU A 180 -10.81 -7.90 -5.67
CA LEU A 180 -11.69 -6.76 -5.80
C LEU A 180 -12.59 -6.72 -4.58
N PHE A 181 -12.30 -5.76 -3.71
CA PHE A 181 -13.24 -5.36 -2.69
C PHE A 181 -14.48 -4.81 -3.38
N CYS A 182 -15.64 -5.40 -3.10
CA CYS A 182 -16.89 -4.76 -3.42
C CYS A 182 -16.98 -3.48 -2.57
N THR A 183 -16.94 -2.31 -3.23
CA THR A 183 -17.04 -0.98 -2.62
C THR A 183 -18.34 -0.74 -1.85
N LYS A 184 -19.26 -1.71 -1.84
CA LYS A 184 -20.52 -1.63 -1.09
C LYS A 184 -20.35 -1.80 0.43
N CYS A 185 -19.24 -2.35 0.93
CA CYS A 185 -19.12 -2.70 2.35
C CYS A 185 -17.77 -2.34 2.98
N MET A 186 -17.24 -1.14 2.72
CA MET A 186 -16.12 -0.59 3.49
C MET A 186 -16.65 0.31 4.61
N LEU A 187 -16.46 -0.10 5.86
CA LEU A 187 -16.80 0.70 7.03
C LEU A 187 -15.51 1.23 7.67
N ILE A 188 -15.40 2.56 7.73
CA ILE A 188 -14.29 3.26 8.39
C ILE A 188 -14.80 3.72 9.75
N PHE A 189 -14.29 3.11 10.82
CA PHE A 189 -14.66 3.50 12.18
C PHE A 189 -13.73 4.60 12.70
N ASN A 190 -14.35 5.70 13.16
CA ASN A 190 -13.65 6.86 13.68
C ASN A 190 -14.29 7.28 15.02
N ASN A 191 -14.04 6.52 16.10
CA ASN A 191 -14.43 6.80 17.50
C ASN A 191 -15.83 7.41 17.82
N ARG A 192 -16.78 7.36 16.88
CA ARG A 192 -18.20 7.59 17.08
C ARG A 192 -18.95 6.61 16.18
N ILE A 193 -19.79 5.81 16.82
CA ILE A 193 -20.60 4.77 16.23
C ILE A 193 -21.70 5.45 15.41
N MET A 194 -21.76 5.15 14.12
CA MET A 194 -23.01 5.24 13.37
C MET A 194 -23.15 3.93 12.61
N VAL A 195 -24.08 3.10 13.09
CA VAL A 195 -24.55 1.89 12.42
C VAL A 195 -25.57 2.32 11.38
N MET A 196 -25.49 1.79 10.17
CA MET A 196 -26.62 1.73 9.26
C MET A 196 -26.88 0.26 8.93
#